data_AF-A0A7S2U597-F1
#
_entry.id   AF-A0A7S2U597-F1
#
_cell.length_a   1.000
_cell.length_b   1.000
_cell.length_c   1.000
_cell.angle_alpha   90.00
_cell.angle_beta   90.00
_cell.angle_gamma   90.00
#
_symmetry.space_group_name_H-M   'P 1'
#
loop_
_entity.id
_entity.type
_entity.pdbx_description
1 polymer ?
#
loop_
_entity_poly.entity_id
_entity_poly.type
_entity_poly.pdbx_seq_one_letter_code
_entity_poly.pdbx_strand_id
1 'polypeptide(L)'
;AVIISSTSSSSSSSNDGSFYKGVEYGIVEALLALMLQSNTAGHRHSLSHVYVSRILLELTRHQPTLVPQALVVAVANLFQVLPSLTPAARDNASTWLAFHLTNTEYQWPKGYWDHWTPYVTKGIGLGNNDHMKRNSRGEFVTRAFQAMMMYMSDVTVLVTDCLPPSSPLSRYLLLRNNTSDTTTTKGLGTVAQESLDAVENDLKVRIWKTNENPDYVRGYMVGDEVSESVASHLEDDQTNDSTRMSDAIWWRTGAVMRALLAPSQHEYRRIQKQIEKASAKDDDNMDNPNAQDAMDDDGVGAASETEDGLVDTMAMIKRYRPVLLATLARDWQVHEENLDLRGESKPDTQDMMQMGEAYILVQVELIAGYSRIALQSVLECLLKEKLVSTMTVLKWALGESYTNSAVVTTTTQWWVTTSQALRVGIQKHLADATDLAPEGLSGADGGSGGLGMIIDGGGDGAAGDGSLFSRRVKSVMEFTRPLVQYATRRVVALLQSQPVRLNNNSKKMTPMEVDLVEGLKQFVMAAQSHVAAALEANNPNHDDTASIGGTSHDVLMKLQEGEVHTLLKHSEISGSQLATMFCRSASQEDNTIMTPALELLASSLEGM
;
A
#
# COMPACT_ATOMS: atom_id res chain seq x y z
N ALA A 1 5.08 -15.90 -24.66
CA ALA A 1 5.79 -15.16 -25.72
C ALA A 1 4.85 -14.99 -26.92
N VAL A 2 4.46 -13.77 -27.27
CA VAL A 2 3.57 -13.49 -28.42
C VAL A 2 4.45 -13.03 -29.57
N ILE A 3 4.74 -13.94 -30.50
CA ILE A 3 5.51 -13.63 -31.71
C ILE A 3 4.64 -12.73 -32.59
N ILE A 4 5.04 -11.47 -32.75
CA ILE A 4 4.45 -10.52 -33.69
C ILE A 4 4.75 -11.03 -35.10
N SER A 5 3.81 -11.76 -35.70
CA SER A 5 3.93 -12.25 -37.07
C SER A 5 3.53 -11.14 -38.05
N SER A 6 4.53 -10.37 -38.49
CA SER A 6 4.35 -9.35 -39.53
C SER A 6 4.13 -10.03 -40.89
N THR A 7 2.91 -9.93 -41.42
CA THR A 7 2.58 -10.35 -42.79
C THR A 7 2.98 -9.25 -43.77
N SER A 8 4.15 -9.38 -44.39
CA SER A 8 4.60 -8.51 -45.48
C SER A 8 4.25 -9.14 -46.84
N SER A 9 3.36 -8.49 -47.59
CA SER A 9 3.10 -8.79 -48.99
C SER A 9 4.29 -8.38 -49.87
N SER A 10 4.68 -9.30 -50.75
CA SER A 10 5.90 -9.25 -51.56
C SER A 10 5.72 -8.41 -52.83
N SER A 11 6.56 -7.39 -52.99
CA SER A 11 6.90 -6.83 -54.30
C SER A 11 8.41 -6.70 -54.42
N SER A 12 8.98 -7.45 -55.36
CA SER A 12 10.41 -7.64 -55.59
C SER A 12 11.09 -6.42 -56.22
N SER A 13 12.09 -5.82 -55.57
CA SER A 13 13.29 -5.27 -56.24
C SER A 13 14.42 -4.92 -55.25
N SER A 14 15.64 -5.33 -55.63
CA SER A 14 16.98 -4.99 -55.07
C SER A 14 17.25 -5.27 -53.59
N ASN A 15 17.81 -6.46 -53.35
CA ASN A 15 18.41 -6.98 -52.13
C ASN A 15 19.78 -6.33 -51.84
N ASP A 16 19.89 -5.66 -50.69
CA ASP A 16 21.04 -5.77 -49.76
C ASP A 16 20.84 -5.00 -48.43
N GLY A 17 19.66 -4.39 -48.20
CA GLY A 17 19.33 -3.72 -46.94
C GLY A 17 18.13 -4.29 -46.15
N SER A 18 17.57 -5.45 -46.53
CA SER A 18 16.28 -5.92 -45.97
C SER A 18 16.38 -6.76 -44.68
N PHE A 19 17.58 -7.23 -44.30
CA PHE A 19 17.73 -8.16 -43.16
C PHE A 19 17.58 -7.52 -41.78
N TYR A 20 17.63 -6.19 -41.67
CA TYR A 20 17.55 -5.47 -40.39
C TYR A 20 16.20 -4.80 -40.13
N LYS A 21 15.22 -4.95 -41.03
CA LYS A 21 13.89 -4.36 -40.81
C LYS A 21 13.18 -5.10 -39.67
N GLY A 22 12.90 -4.39 -38.59
CA GLY A 22 12.12 -4.90 -37.47
C GLY A 22 12.91 -5.24 -36.22
N VAL A 23 14.24 -5.04 -36.21
CA VAL A 23 15.08 -5.23 -35.02
C VAL A 23 14.61 -4.33 -33.87
N GLU A 24 14.08 -3.15 -34.17
CA GLU A 24 13.53 -2.21 -33.20
C GLU A 24 12.37 -2.82 -32.40
N TYR A 25 11.50 -3.60 -33.04
CA TYR A 25 10.40 -4.29 -32.35
C TYR A 25 10.93 -5.35 -31.39
N GLY A 26 11.95 -6.10 -31.80
CA GLY A 26 12.60 -7.11 -30.95
C GLY A 26 13.32 -6.48 -29.74
N ILE A 27 13.98 -5.34 -29.93
CA ILE A 27 14.62 -4.59 -28.83
C ILE A 27 13.56 -4.08 -27.85
N VAL A 28 12.49 -3.45 -28.35
CA VAL A 28 11.40 -2.94 -27.52
C VAL A 28 10.71 -4.07 -26.75
N GLU A 29 10.41 -5.18 -27.43
CA GLU A 29 9.81 -6.36 -26.78
C GLU A 29 10.72 -6.91 -25.66
N ALA A 30 12.02 -7.07 -25.92
CA ALA A 30 12.97 -7.56 -24.91
C ALA A 30 13.06 -6.63 -23.70
N LEU A 31 13.14 -5.32 -23.91
CA LEU A 31 13.23 -4.33 -22.84
C LEU A 31 11.94 -4.27 -22.00
N LEU A 32 10.77 -4.29 -22.65
CA LEU A 32 9.49 -4.35 -21.95
C LEU A 32 9.32 -5.67 -21.20
N ALA A 33 9.74 -6.80 -21.77
CA ALA A 33 9.70 -8.10 -21.10
C ALA A 33 10.55 -8.12 -19.81
N LEU A 34 11.79 -7.59 -19.88
CA LEU A 34 12.66 -7.46 -18.71
C LEU A 34 12.02 -6.60 -17.61
N MET A 35 11.38 -5.50 -17.99
CA MET A 35 10.67 -4.63 -17.06
C MET A 35 9.46 -5.33 -16.42
N LEU A 36 8.64 -6.04 -17.21
CA LEU A 36 7.49 -6.77 -16.68
C LEU A 36 7.89 -7.89 -15.72
N GLN A 37 9.06 -8.50 -15.94
CA GLN A 37 9.64 -9.54 -15.07
C GLN A 37 10.36 -8.99 -13.84
N SER A 38 10.60 -7.68 -13.76
CA SER A 38 11.32 -7.08 -12.63
C SER A 38 10.53 -7.27 -11.33
N ASN A 39 11.12 -7.97 -10.37
CA ASN A 39 10.50 -8.17 -9.07
C ASN A 39 10.81 -6.98 -8.16
N THR A 40 9.78 -6.29 -7.67
CA THR A 40 9.91 -5.15 -6.77
C THR A 40 10.13 -5.56 -5.31
N ALA A 41 9.90 -6.83 -4.95
CA ALA A 41 10.02 -7.31 -3.58
C ALA A 41 11.47 -7.57 -3.09
N GLY A 42 12.44 -7.64 -4.01
CA GLY A 42 13.84 -7.97 -3.69
C GLY A 42 14.79 -6.77 -3.78
N HIS A 43 15.53 -6.50 -2.70
CA HIS A 43 16.50 -5.38 -2.64
C HIS A 43 17.77 -5.58 -3.49
N ARG A 44 17.90 -6.73 -4.15
CA ARG A 44 19.13 -7.15 -4.81
C ARG A 44 18.87 -7.38 -6.29
N HIS A 45 19.23 -6.38 -7.10
CA HIS A 45 19.41 -6.47 -8.56
C HIS A 45 18.17 -6.44 -9.47
N SER A 46 17.06 -5.81 -9.08
CA SER A 46 16.03 -5.49 -10.08
C SER A 46 16.58 -4.44 -11.05
N LEU A 47 16.67 -4.76 -12.34
CA LEU A 47 16.73 -3.75 -13.40
C LEU A 47 15.57 -2.79 -13.18
N SER A 48 15.85 -1.61 -12.61
CA SER A 48 14.81 -0.66 -12.27
C SER A 48 14.05 -0.28 -13.53
N HIS A 49 12.72 -0.18 -13.44
CA HIS A 49 11.89 0.36 -14.52
C HIS A 49 12.42 1.73 -15.00
N VAL A 50 13.05 2.51 -14.12
CA VAL A 50 13.73 3.77 -14.45
C VAL A 50 14.89 3.56 -15.42
N TYR A 51 15.71 2.52 -15.21
CA TYR A 51 16.83 2.22 -16.10
C TYR A 51 16.36 1.81 -17.48
N VAL A 52 15.38 0.89 -17.56
CA VAL A 52 14.78 0.48 -18.84
C VAL A 52 14.12 1.67 -19.54
N SER A 53 13.43 2.54 -18.79
CA SER A 53 12.82 3.75 -19.33
C SER A 53 13.85 4.68 -19.97
N ARG A 54 14.99 4.90 -19.30
CA ARG A 54 16.07 5.75 -19.83
C ARG A 54 16.67 5.18 -21.10
N ILE A 55 16.88 3.86 -21.17
CA ILE A 55 17.33 3.21 -22.41
C ILE A 55 16.32 3.43 -23.53
N LEU A 56 15.02 3.22 -23.26
CA LEU A 56 13.98 3.42 -24.27
C LEU A 56 13.91 4.88 -24.74
N LEU A 57 14.07 5.86 -23.84
CA LEU A 57 14.14 7.28 -24.20
C LEU A 57 15.35 7.58 -25.09
N GLU A 58 16.54 7.07 -24.76
CA GLU A 58 17.71 7.22 -25.63
C GLU A 58 17.52 6.54 -26.99
N LEU A 59 16.88 5.37 -27.03
CA LEU A 59 16.53 4.71 -28.30
C LEU A 59 15.53 5.52 -29.11
N THR A 60 14.53 6.17 -28.50
CA THR A 60 13.62 7.07 -29.21
C THR A 60 14.36 8.29 -29.78
N ARG A 61 15.38 8.79 -29.09
CA ARG A 61 16.23 9.87 -29.59
C ARG A 61 17.11 9.41 -30.76
N HIS A 62 17.64 8.20 -30.70
CA HIS A 62 18.48 7.62 -31.76
C HIS A 62 17.68 7.23 -33.01
N GLN A 63 16.44 6.76 -32.85
CA GLN A 63 15.58 6.27 -33.93
C GLN A 63 14.16 6.86 -33.82
N PRO A 64 13.99 8.18 -34.04
CA PRO A 64 12.76 8.91 -33.73
C PRO A 64 11.55 8.54 -34.59
N THR A 65 11.76 7.87 -35.73
CA THR A 65 10.66 7.45 -36.61
C THR A 65 10.21 6.01 -36.34
N LEU A 66 11.12 5.12 -35.92
CA LEU A 66 10.86 3.68 -35.80
C LEU A 66 10.57 3.26 -34.36
N VAL A 67 11.38 3.67 -33.39
CA VAL A 67 11.25 3.21 -32.00
C VAL A 67 9.97 3.72 -31.34
N PRO A 68 9.55 5.00 -31.49
CA PRO A 68 8.25 5.44 -30.98
C PRO A 68 7.07 4.65 -31.55
N GLN A 69 7.09 4.33 -32.85
CA GLN A 69 6.05 3.50 -33.48
C GLN A 69 6.04 2.08 -32.90
N ALA A 70 7.21 1.46 -32.77
CA ALA A 70 7.34 0.14 -32.16
C ALA A 70 6.85 0.14 -30.71
N LEU A 71 7.14 1.19 -29.93
CA LEU A 71 6.66 1.35 -28.55
C LEU A 71 5.14 1.47 -28.49
N VAL A 72 4.53 2.32 -29.31
CA VAL A 72 3.07 2.48 -29.35
C VAL A 72 2.38 1.16 -29.70
N VAL A 73 2.90 0.42 -30.70
CA VAL A 73 2.38 -0.90 -31.07
C VAL A 73 2.57 -1.90 -29.93
N ALA A 74 3.73 -1.91 -29.26
CA ALA A 74 4.01 -2.79 -28.16
C ALA A 74 3.06 -2.52 -26.97
N VAL A 75 2.82 -1.26 -26.61
CA VAL A 75 1.88 -0.88 -25.54
C VAL A 75 0.44 -1.22 -25.93
N ALA A 76 0.05 -1.02 -27.18
CA ALA A 76 -1.27 -1.42 -27.66
C ALA A 76 -1.49 -2.93 -27.53
N ASN A 77 -0.49 -3.75 -27.89
CA ASN A 77 -0.51 -5.20 -27.73
C ASN A 77 -0.48 -5.60 -26.25
N LEU A 78 0.36 -4.95 -25.44
CA LEU A 78 0.43 -5.14 -24.00
C LEU A 78 -0.94 -4.92 -23.35
N PHE A 79 -1.64 -3.85 -23.76
CA PHE A 79 -2.97 -3.51 -23.28
C PHE A 79 -4.00 -4.64 -23.53
N GLN A 80 -3.87 -5.36 -24.64
CA GLN A 80 -4.72 -6.51 -24.93
C GLN A 80 -4.45 -7.69 -23.99
N VAL A 81 -3.20 -7.91 -23.58
CA VAL A 81 -2.79 -9.02 -22.70
C VAL A 81 -2.76 -8.65 -21.21
N LEU A 82 -3.02 -7.39 -20.82
CA LEU A 82 -3.10 -6.98 -19.41
C LEU A 82 -3.96 -7.92 -18.53
N PRO A 83 -5.11 -8.47 -18.96
CA PRO A 83 -5.88 -9.40 -18.15
C PRO A 83 -5.14 -10.69 -17.77
N SER A 84 -4.14 -11.11 -18.55
CA SER A 84 -3.31 -12.28 -18.25
C SER A 84 -2.00 -11.94 -17.57
N LEU A 85 -1.68 -10.66 -17.34
CA LEU A 85 -0.47 -10.28 -16.62
C LEU A 85 -0.70 -10.35 -15.12
N THR A 86 0.36 -10.71 -14.39
CA THR A 86 0.34 -10.62 -12.93
C THR A 86 0.15 -9.16 -12.48
N PRO A 87 -0.48 -8.93 -11.32
CA PRO A 87 -0.63 -7.60 -10.74
C PRO A 87 0.68 -6.82 -10.63
N ALA A 88 1.78 -7.48 -10.27
CA ALA A 88 3.11 -6.86 -10.21
C ALA A 88 3.60 -6.41 -11.59
N ALA A 89 3.47 -7.25 -12.63
CA ALA A 89 3.84 -6.89 -13.99
C ALA A 89 3.00 -5.72 -14.53
N ARG A 90 1.69 -5.69 -14.21
CA ARG A 90 0.81 -4.55 -14.55
C ARG A 90 1.24 -3.27 -13.86
N ASP A 91 1.61 -3.31 -12.58
CA ASP A 91 2.10 -2.14 -11.83
C ASP A 91 3.41 -1.60 -12.42
N ASN A 92 4.35 -2.49 -12.75
CA ASN A 92 5.60 -2.13 -13.40
C ASN A 92 5.36 -1.44 -14.75
N ALA A 93 4.47 -2.01 -15.57
CA ALA A 93 4.09 -1.42 -16.84
C ALA A 93 3.45 -0.04 -16.68
N SER A 94 2.57 0.12 -15.68
CA SER A 94 1.87 1.37 -15.41
C SER A 94 2.84 2.46 -14.97
N THR A 95 3.76 2.10 -14.06
CA THR A 95 4.79 3.01 -13.53
C THR A 95 5.78 3.42 -14.61
N TRP A 96 6.18 2.47 -15.47
CA TRP A 96 6.98 2.77 -16.64
C TRP A 96 6.28 3.70 -17.62
N LEU A 97 5.01 3.42 -17.97
CA LEU A 97 4.27 4.27 -18.91
C LEU A 97 4.17 5.70 -18.36
N ALA A 98 3.89 5.85 -17.07
CA ALA A 98 3.85 7.13 -16.40
C ALA A 98 5.19 7.88 -16.48
N PHE A 99 6.29 7.19 -16.18
CA PHE A 99 7.63 7.76 -16.28
C PHE A 99 7.96 8.15 -17.73
N HIS A 100 7.64 7.27 -18.69
CA HIS A 100 7.89 7.51 -20.11
C HIS A 100 7.13 8.76 -20.59
N LEU A 101 5.82 8.82 -20.34
CA LEU A 101 4.97 9.96 -20.72
C LEU A 101 5.44 11.27 -20.10
N THR A 102 5.84 11.26 -18.83
CA THR A 102 6.40 12.45 -18.16
C THR A 102 7.65 12.98 -18.87
N ASN A 103 8.47 12.10 -19.43
CA ASN A 103 9.70 12.47 -20.14
C ASN A 103 9.50 12.72 -21.65
N THR A 104 8.30 12.50 -22.17
CA THR A 104 7.93 12.80 -23.56
C THR A 104 6.88 13.90 -23.64
N GLU A 105 6.83 14.80 -22.64
CA GLU A 105 5.87 15.92 -22.57
C GLU A 105 4.42 15.45 -22.75
N TYR A 106 4.11 14.27 -22.19
CA TYR A 106 2.80 13.61 -22.26
C TYR A 106 2.29 13.33 -23.68
N GLN A 107 3.18 13.31 -24.68
CA GLN A 107 2.84 12.98 -26.05
C GLN A 107 2.38 11.53 -26.16
N TRP A 108 1.06 11.33 -26.20
CA TRP A 108 0.42 10.06 -26.43
C TRP A 108 -0.69 10.20 -27.48
N PRO A 109 -0.89 9.23 -28.40
CA PRO A 109 -1.91 9.39 -29.42
C PRO A 109 -3.31 9.40 -28.81
N LYS A 110 -4.06 10.49 -29.05
CA LYS A 110 -5.39 10.74 -28.45
C LYS A 110 -6.37 9.57 -28.57
N GLY A 111 -6.37 8.88 -29.72
CA GLY A 111 -7.24 7.73 -29.96
C GLY A 111 -7.05 6.57 -28.97
N TYR A 112 -5.87 6.43 -28.35
CA TYR A 112 -5.67 5.44 -27.28
C TYR A 112 -6.36 5.85 -25.97
N TRP A 113 -6.35 7.13 -25.60
CA TRP A 113 -7.08 7.60 -24.43
C TRP A 113 -8.59 7.36 -24.57
N ASP A 114 -9.14 7.63 -25.76
CA ASP A 114 -10.55 7.35 -26.07
C ASP A 114 -10.84 5.85 -25.98
N HIS A 115 -9.95 5.01 -26.51
CA HIS A 115 -10.07 3.56 -26.42
C HIS A 115 -9.99 3.03 -24.97
N TRP A 116 -9.20 3.67 -24.11
CA TRP A 116 -8.98 3.25 -22.73
C TRP A 116 -10.07 3.73 -21.77
N THR A 117 -10.74 4.83 -22.10
CA THR A 117 -11.78 5.48 -21.28
C THR A 117 -12.87 4.53 -20.75
N PRO A 118 -13.46 3.62 -21.56
CA PRO A 118 -14.49 2.70 -21.08
C PRO A 118 -14.00 1.75 -19.98
N TYR A 119 -12.72 1.36 -20.01
CA TYR A 119 -12.14 0.45 -19.02
C TYR A 119 -11.88 1.11 -17.68
N VAL A 120 -11.59 2.42 -17.68
CA VAL A 120 -11.43 3.24 -16.47
C VAL A 120 -12.82 3.52 -15.88
N THR A 121 -13.69 4.14 -16.68
CA THR A 121 -15.00 4.63 -16.23
C THR A 121 -15.93 3.54 -15.70
N LYS A 122 -15.98 2.37 -16.37
CA LYS A 122 -16.86 1.26 -15.97
C LYS A 122 -16.20 0.30 -14.99
N GLY A 123 -14.90 0.46 -14.76
CA GLY A 123 -14.05 -0.67 -14.46
C GLY A 123 -13.11 -0.54 -13.28
N ILE A 124 -13.13 0.60 -12.58
CA ILE A 124 -12.40 0.77 -11.31
C ILE A 124 -13.26 0.33 -10.12
N GLY A 125 -14.57 0.20 -10.30
CA GLY A 125 -15.45 -0.26 -9.23
C GLY A 125 -15.59 0.72 -8.08
N LEU A 126 -15.61 2.04 -8.36
CA LEU A 126 -15.68 3.11 -7.37
C LEU A 126 -17.03 3.24 -6.65
N GLY A 127 -18.03 2.44 -7.00
CA GLY A 127 -19.30 2.34 -6.27
C GLY A 127 -19.27 1.21 -5.25
N ASN A 128 -20.00 1.37 -4.12
CA ASN A 128 -20.05 0.41 -3.01
C ASN A 128 -20.42 -1.04 -3.40
N ASN A 129 -21.00 -1.26 -4.59
CA ASN A 129 -21.37 -2.58 -5.11
C ASN A 129 -20.58 -3.01 -6.36
N ASP A 130 -19.60 -2.20 -6.81
CA ASP A 130 -18.99 -2.35 -8.12
C ASP A 130 -17.59 -3.00 -8.11
N HIS A 131 -17.14 -3.56 -6.99
CA HIS A 131 -15.87 -4.32 -6.93
C HIS A 131 -15.84 -5.50 -7.93
N MET A 132 -17.02 -6.04 -8.29
CA MET A 132 -17.15 -7.06 -9.33
C MET A 132 -16.86 -6.54 -10.75
N LYS A 133 -16.84 -5.22 -10.97
CA LYS A 133 -16.53 -4.59 -12.25
C LYS A 133 -15.05 -4.25 -12.40
N ARG A 134 -14.20 -4.51 -11.39
CA ARG A 134 -12.75 -4.32 -11.48
C ARG A 134 -12.18 -5.05 -12.70
N ASN A 135 -11.37 -4.36 -13.49
CA ASN A 135 -10.69 -4.98 -14.63
C ASN A 135 -9.24 -4.50 -14.77
N SER A 136 -8.38 -5.38 -15.30
CA SER A 136 -6.95 -5.13 -15.40
C SER A 136 -6.54 -3.95 -16.26
N ARG A 137 -7.34 -3.61 -17.26
CA ARG A 137 -7.04 -2.50 -18.18
C ARG A 137 -7.32 -1.16 -17.53
N GLY A 138 -8.46 -1.03 -16.85
CA GLY A 138 -8.80 0.16 -16.08
C GLY A 138 -7.78 0.41 -14.97
N GLU A 139 -7.41 -0.63 -14.24
CA GLU A 139 -6.38 -0.54 -13.19
C GLU A 139 -5.04 -0.07 -13.72
N PHE A 140 -4.55 -0.62 -14.84
CA PHE A 140 -3.31 -0.19 -15.48
C PHE A 140 -3.29 1.31 -15.78
N VAL A 141 -4.33 1.83 -16.44
CA VAL A 141 -4.41 3.25 -16.81
C VAL A 141 -4.48 4.13 -15.56
N THR A 142 -5.29 3.72 -14.59
CA THR A 142 -5.47 4.44 -13.33
C THR A 142 -4.16 4.50 -12.54
N ARG A 143 -3.40 3.40 -12.50
CA ARG A 143 -2.07 3.37 -11.87
C ARG A 143 -1.06 4.25 -12.62
N ALA A 144 -1.14 4.29 -13.95
CA ALA A 144 -0.29 5.19 -14.72
C ALA A 144 -0.59 6.66 -14.38
N PHE A 145 -1.87 7.05 -14.22
CA PHE A 145 -2.23 8.39 -13.76
C PHE A 145 -1.71 8.72 -12.38
N GLN A 146 -1.90 7.82 -11.40
CA GLN A 146 -1.35 8.03 -10.05
C GLN A 146 0.17 8.22 -10.09
N ALA A 147 0.89 7.39 -10.84
CA ALA A 147 2.33 7.51 -10.96
C ALA A 147 2.75 8.81 -11.67
N MET A 148 2.03 9.27 -12.70
CA MET A 148 2.28 10.56 -13.34
C MET A 148 2.11 11.72 -12.36
N MET A 149 1.02 11.72 -11.58
CA MET A 149 0.79 12.73 -10.55
C MET A 149 1.91 12.80 -9.52
N MET A 150 2.56 11.67 -9.21
CA MET A 150 3.69 11.62 -8.29
C MET A 150 4.99 12.23 -8.87
N TYR A 151 5.10 12.35 -10.19
CA TYR A 151 6.28 12.92 -10.86
C TYR A 151 6.12 14.41 -11.19
N MET A 152 4.95 15.00 -10.91
CA MET A 152 4.59 16.35 -11.35
C MET A 152 4.37 17.27 -10.16
N SER A 153 4.78 18.54 -10.30
CA SER A 153 4.43 19.61 -9.35
C SER A 153 3.09 20.26 -9.67
N ASP A 154 2.66 20.24 -10.93
CA ASP A 154 1.43 20.84 -11.41
C ASP A 154 0.57 19.80 -12.15
N VAL A 155 -0.55 19.41 -11.53
CA VAL A 155 -1.48 18.43 -12.10
C VAL A 155 -2.25 18.97 -13.31
N THR A 156 -2.31 20.30 -13.50
CA THR A 156 -3.07 20.90 -14.60
C THR A 156 -2.50 20.51 -15.95
N VAL A 157 -1.17 20.37 -16.05
CA VAL A 157 -0.45 19.88 -17.24
C VAL A 157 -0.96 18.49 -17.67
N LEU A 158 -1.28 17.62 -16.71
CA LEU A 158 -1.81 16.29 -17.03
C LEU A 158 -3.21 16.40 -17.65
N VAL A 159 -4.02 17.36 -17.21
CA VAL A 159 -5.37 17.56 -17.76
C VAL A 159 -5.31 18.24 -19.13
N THR A 160 -4.49 19.28 -19.28
CA THR A 160 -4.46 20.09 -20.51
C THR A 160 -3.62 19.48 -21.63
N ASP A 161 -2.49 18.86 -21.28
CA ASP A 161 -1.47 18.48 -22.27
C ASP A 161 -1.47 16.98 -22.55
N CYS A 162 -1.81 16.14 -21.56
CA CYS A 162 -1.84 14.68 -21.71
C CYS A 162 -3.20 14.16 -22.20
N LEU A 163 -4.29 14.62 -21.58
CA LEU A 163 -5.62 14.09 -21.83
C LEU A 163 -6.31 14.81 -23.01
N PRO A 164 -7.21 14.13 -23.75
CA PRO A 164 -8.08 14.82 -24.70
C PRO A 164 -8.95 15.87 -23.99
N PRO A 165 -9.27 17.00 -24.66
CA PRO A 165 -10.16 18.01 -24.10
C PRO A 165 -11.50 17.43 -23.65
N SER A 166 -12.01 17.87 -22.51
CA SER A 166 -13.25 17.34 -21.91
C SER A 166 -13.24 15.83 -21.63
N SER A 167 -12.07 15.19 -21.55
CA SER A 167 -11.99 13.76 -21.28
C SER A 167 -12.58 13.43 -19.89
N PRO A 168 -13.46 12.42 -19.77
CA PRO A 168 -13.95 11.99 -18.47
C PRO A 168 -12.86 11.38 -17.59
N LEU A 169 -11.68 11.07 -18.16
CA LEU A 169 -10.52 10.53 -17.45
C LEU A 169 -9.95 11.50 -16.42
N SER A 170 -10.13 12.82 -16.59
CA SER A 170 -9.65 13.83 -15.63
C SER A 170 -10.20 13.58 -14.23
N ARG A 171 -11.46 13.14 -14.16
CA ARG A 171 -12.11 12.77 -12.89
C ARG A 171 -11.46 11.53 -12.25
N TYR A 172 -10.79 10.67 -12.99
CA TYR A 172 -10.19 9.44 -12.45
C TYR A 172 -8.70 9.57 -12.14
N LEU A 173 -8.12 10.77 -12.29
CA LEU A 173 -6.75 11.06 -11.85
C LEU A 173 -6.61 10.81 -10.34
N LEU A 174 -7.63 11.21 -9.57
CA LEU A 174 -7.78 10.84 -8.18
C LEU A 174 -8.66 9.57 -8.12
N LEU A 175 -8.11 8.44 -7.66
CA LEU A 175 -8.88 7.18 -7.55
C LEU A 175 -10.17 7.36 -6.75
N ARG A 176 -10.16 8.30 -5.81
CA ARG A 176 -11.28 8.54 -4.92
C ARG A 176 -11.99 9.82 -5.34
N ASN A 177 -12.94 9.70 -6.26
CA ASN A 177 -13.95 10.72 -6.51
C ASN A 177 -14.99 10.67 -5.41
N ASN A 178 -14.61 11.11 -4.21
CA ASN A 178 -15.60 11.51 -3.20
C ASN A 178 -16.19 12.86 -3.65
N THR A 179 -16.95 12.85 -4.76
CA THR A 179 -17.65 14.02 -5.34
C THR A 179 -18.82 14.50 -4.49
N SER A 180 -18.89 14.05 -3.24
CA SER A 180 -19.65 14.67 -2.18
C SER A 180 -18.89 14.38 -0.90
N ASP A 181 -18.70 15.39 -0.06
CA ASP A 181 -18.23 15.40 1.32
C ASP A 181 -17.29 14.25 1.76
N THR A 182 -16.00 14.57 1.79
CA THR A 182 -14.95 13.77 2.45
C THR A 182 -15.07 13.76 3.98
N THR A 183 -16.06 14.44 4.56
CA THR A 183 -16.49 14.15 5.92
C THR A 183 -17.23 12.82 5.88
N THR A 184 -16.61 11.78 6.44
CA THR A 184 -17.06 10.37 6.51
C THR A 184 -18.43 10.14 7.14
N THR A 185 -19.13 11.20 7.46
CA THR A 185 -20.30 11.31 8.31
C THR A 185 -21.53 11.70 7.50
N LYS A 186 -21.57 11.41 6.19
CA LYS A 186 -22.79 11.51 5.37
C LYS A 186 -23.99 10.71 5.87
N GLY A 187 -23.81 9.90 6.90
CA GLY A 187 -24.88 9.22 7.61
C GLY A 187 -25.36 9.93 8.86
N LEU A 188 -24.58 10.84 9.45
CA LEU A 188 -24.96 11.58 10.65
C LEU A 188 -25.97 12.67 10.28
N GLY A 189 -26.97 12.87 11.14
CA GLY A 189 -27.82 14.06 11.10
C GLY A 189 -26.98 15.33 11.00
N THR A 190 -27.47 16.32 10.25
CA THR A 190 -26.74 17.57 9.94
C THR A 190 -26.20 18.26 11.18
N VAL A 191 -26.94 18.21 12.30
CA VAL A 191 -26.55 18.82 13.57
C VAL A 191 -25.36 18.11 14.23
N ALA A 192 -25.37 16.77 14.30
CA ALA A 192 -24.24 16.01 14.83
C ALA A 192 -22.97 16.27 14.02
N GLN A 193 -23.14 16.42 12.70
CA GLN A 193 -22.06 16.72 11.79
C GLN A 193 -21.48 18.13 12.02
N GLU A 194 -22.32 19.14 12.17
CA GLU A 194 -21.88 20.51 12.49
C GLU A 194 -21.08 20.57 13.80
N SER A 195 -21.53 19.83 14.83
CA SER A 195 -20.80 19.76 16.11
C SER A 195 -19.44 19.08 15.96
N LEU A 196 -19.35 17.98 15.21
CA LEU A 196 -18.07 17.32 14.91
C LEU A 196 -17.13 18.23 14.11
N ASP A 197 -17.64 18.91 13.09
CA ASP A 197 -16.87 19.84 12.29
C ASP A 197 -16.35 21.03 13.12
N ALA A 198 -17.15 21.51 14.08
CA ALA A 198 -16.73 22.55 15.02
C ALA A 198 -15.56 22.08 15.90
N VAL A 199 -15.65 20.88 16.48
CA VAL A 199 -14.56 20.28 17.28
C VAL A 199 -13.30 20.06 16.43
N GLU A 200 -13.46 19.55 15.20
CA GLU A 200 -12.33 19.35 14.28
C GLU A 200 -11.64 20.66 13.91
N ASN A 201 -12.42 21.71 13.66
CA ASN A 201 -11.87 23.02 13.34
C ASN A 201 -11.15 23.65 14.55
N ASP A 202 -11.68 23.51 15.76
CA ASP A 202 -10.98 23.93 16.98
C ASP A 202 -9.65 23.16 17.15
N LEU A 203 -9.67 21.84 16.96
CA LEU A 203 -8.46 21.01 16.98
C LEU A 203 -7.42 21.44 15.93
N LYS A 204 -7.85 21.73 14.70
CA LYS A 204 -6.95 22.22 13.65
C LYS A 204 -6.29 23.54 14.07
N VAL A 205 -7.04 24.46 14.66
CA VAL A 205 -6.50 25.73 15.17
C VAL A 205 -5.50 25.47 16.29
N ARG A 206 -5.84 24.61 17.26
CA ARG A 206 -4.95 24.29 18.40
C ARG A 206 -3.65 23.63 17.97
N ILE A 207 -3.73 22.68 17.03
CA ILE A 207 -2.58 21.91 16.57
C ILE A 207 -1.70 22.76 15.65
N TRP A 208 -2.29 23.36 14.61
CA TRP A 208 -1.53 23.96 13.51
C TRP A 208 -1.32 25.47 13.65
N LYS A 209 -2.26 26.21 14.27
CA LYS A 209 -2.12 27.67 14.41
C LYS A 209 -1.46 28.06 15.73
N THR A 210 -1.92 27.51 16.85
CA THR A 210 -1.40 27.88 18.18
C THR A 210 -0.28 26.95 18.66
N ASN A 211 -0.11 25.79 18.02
CA ASN A 211 0.87 24.77 18.37
C ASN A 211 0.82 24.43 19.87
N GLU A 212 -0.40 24.22 20.37
CA GLU A 212 -0.70 24.02 21.78
C GLU A 212 0.09 22.83 22.39
N ASN A 213 0.26 22.82 23.71
CA ASN A 213 0.88 21.67 24.37
C ASN A 213 -0.02 20.43 24.21
N PRO A 214 0.50 19.27 23.78
CA PRO A 214 -0.27 18.03 23.66
C PRO A 214 -1.04 17.64 24.93
N ASP A 215 -0.55 18.00 26.13
CA ASP A 215 -1.26 17.73 27.38
C ASP A 215 -2.57 18.51 27.53
N TYR A 216 -2.63 19.76 27.06
CA TYR A 216 -3.85 20.57 27.08
C TYR A 216 -4.86 20.05 26.04
N VAL A 217 -4.39 19.72 24.84
CA VAL A 217 -5.25 19.13 23.80
C VAL A 217 -5.77 17.76 24.23
N ARG A 218 -4.95 16.95 24.93
CA ARG A 218 -5.39 15.70 25.56
C ARG A 218 -6.50 15.95 26.58
N GLY A 219 -6.30 16.91 27.48
CA GLY A 219 -7.27 17.25 28.52
C GLY A 219 -8.61 17.68 27.92
N TYR A 220 -8.56 18.52 26.89
CA TYR A 220 -9.74 18.94 26.12
C TYR A 220 -10.45 17.75 25.48
N MET A 221 -9.74 16.90 24.71
CA MET A 221 -10.38 15.81 23.97
C MET A 221 -10.93 14.67 24.82
N VAL A 222 -10.31 14.40 25.98
CA VAL A 222 -10.77 13.36 26.91
C VAL A 222 -11.86 13.88 27.85
N GLY A 223 -11.96 15.20 28.00
CA GLY A 223 -12.92 15.86 28.88
C GLY A 223 -14.39 15.60 28.51
N ASP A 224 -15.25 15.70 29.51
CA ASP A 224 -16.69 15.47 29.34
C ASP A 224 -17.35 16.62 28.58
N GLU A 225 -16.77 17.81 28.57
CA GLU A 225 -17.29 18.99 27.87
C GLU A 225 -17.45 18.76 26.35
N VAL A 226 -16.42 18.20 25.71
CA VAL A 226 -16.47 17.88 24.28
C VAL A 226 -17.45 16.72 24.05
N SER A 227 -17.47 15.76 24.99
CA SER A 227 -18.38 14.62 24.95
C SER A 227 -19.84 15.05 24.98
N GLU A 228 -20.23 15.95 25.88
CA GLU A 228 -21.60 16.46 26.02
C GLU A 228 -22.05 17.24 24.77
N SER A 229 -21.13 18.01 24.16
CA SER A 229 -21.41 18.79 22.95
C SER A 229 -21.70 17.93 21.70
N VAL A 230 -21.16 16.70 21.65
CA VAL A 230 -21.33 15.79 20.50
C VAL A 230 -22.34 14.67 20.81
N ALA A 231 -22.33 14.10 22.02
CA ALA A 231 -23.13 12.94 22.40
C ALA A 231 -24.64 13.22 22.34
N SER A 232 -25.07 14.43 22.72
CA SER A 232 -26.48 14.84 22.66
C SER A 232 -27.09 14.75 21.25
N HIS A 233 -26.26 14.73 20.20
CA HIS A 233 -26.70 14.61 18.81
C HIS A 233 -26.49 13.21 18.23
N LEU A 234 -25.65 12.37 18.85
CA LEU A 234 -25.39 11.00 18.40
C LEU A 234 -26.47 10.00 18.85
N GLU A 235 -27.13 10.26 19.99
CA GLU A 235 -28.17 9.38 20.52
C GLU A 235 -29.46 9.40 19.67
N ASP A 236 -29.80 10.55 19.09
CA ASP A 236 -31.04 10.75 18.32
C ASP A 236 -31.04 10.06 16.94
N ASP A 237 -29.86 9.70 16.41
CA ASP A 237 -29.69 9.13 15.06
C ASP A 237 -29.34 7.63 15.06
N GLN A 238 -29.66 6.93 16.16
CA GLN A 238 -29.54 5.46 16.26
C GLN A 238 -30.58 4.74 15.38
N THR A 239 -30.46 4.91 14.08
CA THR A 239 -31.08 4.03 13.09
C THR A 239 -30.29 2.71 13.01
N ASN A 240 -30.97 1.61 12.65
CA ASN A 240 -30.46 0.22 12.67
C ASN A 240 -29.26 -0.09 11.73
N ASP A 241 -28.52 0.90 11.25
CA ASP A 241 -27.38 0.71 10.37
C ASP A 241 -26.08 0.47 11.17
N SER A 242 -25.63 -0.78 11.15
CA SER A 242 -24.45 -1.24 11.88
C SER A 242 -23.13 -0.62 11.42
N THR A 243 -23.06 -0.06 10.20
CA THR A 243 -21.87 0.66 9.73
C THR A 243 -21.69 2.00 10.46
N ARG A 244 -22.79 2.71 10.74
CA ARG A 244 -22.80 3.98 11.47
C ARG A 244 -22.29 3.83 12.91
N MET A 245 -22.48 2.65 13.50
CA MET A 245 -22.07 2.39 14.88
C MET A 245 -20.55 2.52 15.06
N SER A 246 -19.74 2.16 14.05
CA SER A 246 -18.29 2.26 14.15
C SER A 246 -17.76 3.70 14.16
N ASP A 247 -18.31 4.56 13.29
CA ASP A 247 -17.96 5.99 13.25
C ASP A 247 -18.39 6.70 14.53
N ALA A 248 -19.54 6.30 15.11
CA ALA A 248 -20.03 6.83 16.37
C ALA A 248 -19.17 6.40 17.58
N ILE A 249 -18.51 5.24 17.54
CA ILE A 249 -17.63 4.80 18.63
C ILE A 249 -16.32 5.57 18.62
N TRP A 250 -15.69 5.70 17.45
CA TRP A 250 -14.32 6.20 17.31
C TRP A 250 -14.24 7.68 16.89
N TRP A 251 -15.28 8.47 17.16
CA TRP A 251 -15.39 9.82 16.64
C TRP A 251 -14.28 10.74 17.16
N ARG A 252 -13.83 10.62 18.42
CA ARG A 252 -12.74 11.47 18.96
C ARG A 252 -11.43 11.14 18.26
N THR A 253 -11.13 9.85 18.17
CA THR A 253 -9.96 9.34 17.46
C THR A 253 -9.97 9.79 16.00
N GLY A 254 -11.13 9.74 15.34
CA GLY A 254 -11.34 10.26 13.99
C GLY A 254 -11.10 11.76 13.88
N ALA A 255 -11.66 12.57 14.78
CA ALA A 255 -11.51 14.02 14.79
C ALA A 255 -10.04 14.44 14.96
N VAL A 256 -9.32 13.82 15.91
CA VAL A 256 -7.88 14.07 16.10
C VAL A 256 -7.08 13.64 14.87
N MET A 257 -7.37 12.48 14.28
CA MET A 257 -6.66 12.01 13.09
C MET A 257 -6.91 12.92 11.88
N ARG A 258 -8.15 13.39 11.67
CA ARG A 258 -8.51 14.35 10.62
C ARG A 258 -7.84 15.71 10.85
N ALA A 259 -7.77 16.18 12.08
CA ALA A 259 -7.05 17.41 12.41
C ALA A 259 -5.54 17.28 12.17
N LEU A 260 -4.93 16.15 12.54
CA LEU A 260 -3.50 15.88 12.29
C LEU A 260 -3.17 15.70 10.82
N LEU A 261 -4.11 15.25 9.99
CA LEU A 261 -3.93 15.10 8.53
C LEU A 261 -4.46 16.29 7.73
N ALA A 262 -4.75 17.42 8.38
CA ALA A 262 -5.25 18.61 7.71
C ALA A 262 -4.36 19.10 6.55
N PRO A 263 -3.01 19.10 6.64
CA PRO A 263 -2.16 19.47 5.50
C PRO A 263 -2.34 18.54 4.29
N SER A 264 -2.39 17.22 4.51
CA SER A 264 -2.66 16.24 3.45
C SER A 264 -4.05 16.41 2.85
N GLN A 265 -5.06 16.73 3.69
CA GLN A 265 -6.42 17.01 3.22
C GLN A 265 -6.48 18.27 2.36
N HIS A 266 -5.76 19.33 2.77
CA HIS A 266 -5.64 20.57 2.02
C HIS A 266 -4.98 20.32 0.65
N GLU A 267 -3.88 19.56 0.64
CA GLU A 267 -3.18 19.21 -0.60
C GLU A 267 -4.05 18.41 -1.56
N TYR A 268 -4.81 17.43 -1.06
CA TYR A 268 -5.80 16.70 -1.85
C TYR A 268 -6.83 17.64 -2.48
N ARG A 269 -7.41 18.55 -1.69
CA ARG A 269 -8.40 19.55 -2.19
C ARG A 269 -7.78 20.50 -3.20
N ARG A 270 -6.52 20.93 -2.99
CA ARG A 270 -5.78 21.78 -3.93
C ARG A 270 -5.64 21.08 -5.28
N ILE A 271 -5.17 19.83 -5.29
CA ILE A 271 -5.04 19.01 -6.50
C ILE A 271 -6.41 18.83 -7.17
N GLN A 272 -7.46 18.54 -6.40
CA GLN A 272 -8.82 18.39 -6.93
C GLN A 272 -9.32 19.68 -7.60
N LYS A 273 -9.22 20.84 -6.92
CA LYS A 273 -9.59 22.16 -7.48
C LYS A 273 -8.80 22.46 -8.76
N GLN A 274 -7.52 22.11 -8.81
CA GLN A 274 -6.68 22.26 -10.01
C GLN A 274 -7.17 21.40 -11.17
N ILE A 275 -7.50 20.13 -10.93
CA ILE A 275 -8.06 19.23 -11.95
C ILE A 275 -9.40 19.77 -12.47
N GLU A 276 -10.29 20.20 -11.59
CA GLU A 276 -11.61 20.74 -11.93
C GLU A 276 -11.49 22.02 -12.75
N LYS A 277 -10.64 22.97 -12.33
CA LYS A 277 -10.36 24.22 -13.07
C LYS A 277 -9.75 23.95 -14.44
N ALA A 278 -8.78 23.05 -14.53
CA ALA A 278 -8.15 22.69 -15.80
C ALA A 278 -9.16 22.03 -16.75
N SER A 279 -10.04 21.17 -16.23
CA SER A 279 -11.07 20.49 -17.02
C SER A 279 -12.17 21.45 -17.51
N ALA A 280 -12.46 22.52 -16.76
CA ALA A 280 -13.48 23.50 -17.13
C ALA A 280 -13.00 24.52 -18.18
N LYS A 281 -11.70 24.79 -18.28
CA LYS A 281 -11.13 25.81 -19.17
C LYS A 281 -11.29 25.47 -20.67
N ASP A 282 -11.50 24.20 -20.99
CA ASP A 282 -11.75 23.75 -22.37
C ASP A 282 -13.16 24.09 -22.88
N ASP A 283 -14.09 24.45 -22.00
CA ASP A 283 -15.42 24.90 -22.36
C ASP A 283 -15.36 26.44 -22.49
N ASP A 284 -15.11 26.92 -23.71
CA ASP A 284 -14.77 28.29 -24.17
C ASP A 284 -15.67 29.47 -23.70
N ASN A 285 -16.48 29.31 -22.66
CA ASN A 285 -17.34 30.33 -22.10
C ASN A 285 -16.56 31.25 -21.13
N MET A 286 -15.67 32.07 -21.69
CA MET A 286 -14.74 33.01 -21.03
C MET A 286 -15.37 34.11 -20.15
N ASP A 287 -16.70 34.18 -20.01
CA ASP A 287 -17.39 35.33 -19.40
C ASP A 287 -18.03 35.07 -18.03
N ASN A 288 -17.53 34.12 -17.23
CA ASN A 288 -18.00 33.94 -15.84
C ASN A 288 -17.06 34.59 -14.79
N PRO A 289 -17.20 35.90 -14.49
CA PRO A 289 -16.37 36.60 -13.51
C PRO A 289 -16.53 36.08 -12.07
N ASN A 290 -17.56 35.28 -11.77
CA ASN A 290 -17.79 34.76 -10.41
C ASN A 290 -16.92 33.53 -10.07
N ALA A 291 -16.17 32.96 -11.02
CA ALA A 291 -15.31 31.80 -10.75
C ALA A 291 -13.98 32.16 -10.05
N GLN A 292 -13.62 33.45 -10.02
CA GLN A 292 -12.32 33.90 -9.50
C GLN A 292 -12.31 34.08 -7.97
N ASP A 293 -13.46 34.39 -7.35
CA ASP A 293 -13.55 34.76 -5.93
C ASP A 293 -13.70 33.56 -4.96
N ALA A 294 -13.83 32.33 -5.46
CA ALA A 294 -13.98 31.13 -4.62
C ALA A 294 -12.64 30.52 -4.16
N MET A 295 -11.50 31.16 -4.45
CA MET A 295 -10.17 30.60 -4.15
C MET A 295 -9.58 31.04 -2.80
N ASP A 296 -10.10 32.08 -2.16
CA ASP A 296 -9.40 32.76 -1.06
C ASP A 296 -9.95 32.47 0.35
N ASP A 297 -11.00 31.66 0.50
CA ASP A 297 -11.71 31.48 1.79
C ASP A 297 -11.33 30.20 2.57
N ASP A 298 -10.18 29.57 2.28
CA ASP A 298 -9.61 28.57 3.19
C ASP A 298 -8.82 29.30 4.29
N GLY A 299 -9.53 30.07 5.14
CA GLY A 299 -9.03 30.93 6.24
C GLY A 299 -8.25 30.23 7.37
N VAL A 300 -7.73 29.03 7.12
CA VAL A 300 -6.85 28.30 8.03
C VAL A 300 -5.41 28.49 7.56
N GLY A 301 -4.91 29.72 7.73
CA GLY A 301 -3.51 30.11 7.68
C GLY A 301 -2.76 29.54 6.48
N ALA A 302 -2.70 30.30 5.38
CA ALA A 302 -1.86 30.01 4.22
C ALA A 302 -0.46 29.63 4.68
N ALA A 303 -0.23 28.31 4.83
CA ALA A 303 1.07 27.76 5.10
C ALA A 303 1.96 28.28 3.98
N SER A 304 3.13 28.79 4.35
CA SER A 304 4.13 29.26 3.40
C SER A 304 4.24 28.23 2.28
N GLU A 305 4.12 28.63 1.01
CA GLU A 305 4.17 27.74 -0.18
C GLU A 305 5.45 26.88 -0.27
N THR A 306 6.36 27.02 0.70
CA THR A 306 7.63 26.32 0.85
C THR A 306 7.61 25.15 1.83
N GLU A 307 6.55 24.92 2.61
CA GLU A 307 6.53 23.89 3.66
C GLU A 307 6.12 22.50 3.13
N ASP A 308 6.94 21.49 3.41
CA ASP A 308 6.65 20.09 3.10
C ASP A 308 5.60 19.55 4.09
N GLY A 309 4.33 19.72 3.72
CA GLY A 309 3.20 19.36 4.57
C GLY A 309 3.18 17.89 5.00
N LEU A 310 3.85 16.97 4.28
CA LEU A 310 3.96 15.57 4.69
C LEU A 310 4.96 15.40 5.83
N VAL A 311 6.10 16.10 5.78
CA VAL A 311 7.08 16.12 6.88
C VAL A 311 6.47 16.71 8.13
N ASP A 312 5.73 17.81 8.01
CA ASP A 312 5.05 18.46 9.14
C ASP A 312 3.97 17.56 9.72
N THR A 313 3.20 16.89 8.87
CA THR A 313 2.21 15.88 9.28
C THR A 313 2.86 14.77 10.12
N MET A 314 3.97 14.20 9.66
CA MET A 314 4.68 13.17 10.42
C MET A 314 5.23 13.68 11.76
N ALA A 315 5.75 14.92 11.79
CA ALA A 315 6.22 15.55 13.01
C ALA A 315 5.07 15.77 14.01
N MET A 316 3.91 16.21 13.55
CA MET A 316 2.73 16.40 14.39
C MET A 316 2.15 15.08 14.91
N ILE A 317 2.10 14.01 14.09
CA ILE A 317 1.69 12.68 14.55
C ILE A 317 2.58 12.22 15.71
N LYS A 318 3.90 12.38 15.60
CA LYS A 318 4.84 12.05 16.67
C LYS A 318 4.62 12.88 17.92
N ARG A 319 4.43 14.20 17.77
CA ARG A 319 4.23 15.13 18.90
C ARG A 319 2.90 14.87 19.64
N TYR A 320 1.82 14.67 18.90
CA TYR A 320 0.47 14.48 19.45
C TYR A 320 0.10 13.00 19.64
N ARG A 321 1.07 12.09 19.52
CA ARG A 321 0.93 10.67 19.86
C ARG A 321 0.21 10.44 21.20
N PRO A 322 0.52 11.15 22.32
CA PRO A 322 -0.20 10.96 23.58
C PRO A 322 -1.69 11.30 23.51
N VAL A 323 -2.08 12.27 22.66
CA VAL A 323 -3.48 12.66 22.45
C VAL A 323 -4.23 11.53 21.76
N LEU A 324 -3.68 11.01 20.66
CA LEU A 324 -4.30 9.89 19.91
C LEU A 324 -4.50 8.64 20.79
N LEU A 325 -3.50 8.28 21.59
CA LEU A 325 -3.63 7.13 22.50
C LEU A 325 -4.69 7.37 23.58
N ALA A 326 -4.79 8.59 24.09
CA ALA A 326 -5.78 8.94 25.09
C ALA A 326 -7.20 8.99 24.52
N THR A 327 -7.39 9.50 23.30
CA THR A 327 -8.71 9.47 22.63
C THR A 327 -9.12 8.05 22.27
N LEU A 328 -8.19 7.22 21.83
CA LEU A 328 -8.44 5.80 21.56
C LEU A 328 -8.91 5.07 22.84
N ALA A 329 -8.23 5.30 23.96
CA ALA A 329 -8.61 4.74 25.25
C ALA A 329 -9.95 5.28 25.77
N ARG A 330 -10.25 6.57 25.53
CA ARG A 330 -11.53 7.18 25.95
C ARG A 330 -12.71 6.68 25.11
N ASP A 331 -12.54 6.60 23.79
CA ASP A 331 -13.56 6.07 22.87
C ASP A 331 -13.91 4.62 23.22
N TRP A 332 -12.89 3.81 23.53
CA TRP A 332 -13.11 2.48 24.10
C TRP A 332 -13.93 2.54 25.38
N GLN A 333 -13.48 3.33 26.37
CA GLN A 333 -14.07 3.33 27.71
C GLN A 333 -15.57 3.64 27.63
N VAL A 334 -15.92 4.66 26.84
CA VAL A 334 -17.31 5.05 26.59
C VAL A 334 -18.08 3.91 25.91
N HIS A 335 -17.47 3.21 24.95
CA HIS A 335 -18.12 2.05 24.33
C HIS A 335 -18.35 0.90 25.32
N GLU A 336 -17.37 0.60 26.18
CA GLU A 336 -17.49 -0.44 27.20
C GLU A 336 -18.60 -0.11 28.21
N GLU A 337 -18.67 1.13 28.67
CA GLU A 337 -19.75 1.62 29.53
C GLU A 337 -21.12 1.47 28.84
N ASN A 338 -21.22 1.77 27.55
CA ASN A 338 -22.44 1.58 26.77
C ASN A 338 -22.82 0.10 26.60
N LEU A 339 -21.86 -0.81 26.44
CA LEU A 339 -22.10 -2.26 26.41
C LEU A 339 -22.65 -2.74 27.75
N ASP A 340 -22.07 -2.27 28.85
CA ASP A 340 -22.52 -2.60 30.21
C ASP A 340 -23.96 -2.13 30.47
N LEU A 341 -24.30 -0.92 30.05
CA LEU A 341 -25.66 -0.38 30.15
C LEU A 341 -26.68 -1.20 29.35
N ARG A 342 -26.26 -1.78 28.21
CA ARG A 342 -27.10 -2.65 27.36
C ARG A 342 -27.11 -4.11 27.82
N GLY A 343 -26.23 -4.50 28.75
CA GLY A 343 -26.04 -5.89 29.16
C GLY A 343 -25.45 -6.79 28.07
N GLU A 344 -24.68 -6.20 27.14
CA GLU A 344 -23.99 -6.93 26.07
C GLU A 344 -22.64 -7.47 26.54
N SER A 345 -22.17 -8.59 25.97
CA SER A 345 -20.89 -9.17 26.34
C SER A 345 -19.73 -8.28 25.87
N LYS A 346 -18.79 -7.98 26.78
CA LYS A 346 -17.58 -7.22 26.44
C LYS A 346 -16.72 -8.01 25.44
N PRO A 347 -16.34 -7.40 24.30
CA PRO A 347 -15.36 -7.97 23.39
C PRO A 347 -13.99 -8.09 24.07
N ASP A 348 -13.11 -8.94 23.53
CA ASP A 348 -11.75 -9.06 24.02
C ASP A 348 -11.01 -7.72 23.91
N THR A 349 -10.18 -7.43 24.92
CA THR A 349 -9.46 -6.17 24.99
C THR A 349 -8.52 -6.00 23.78
N GLN A 350 -7.86 -7.08 23.35
CA GLN A 350 -6.96 -6.99 22.21
C GLN A 350 -7.72 -6.70 20.91
N ASP A 351 -8.89 -7.31 20.73
CA ASP A 351 -9.72 -7.13 19.54
C ASP A 351 -10.23 -5.69 19.41
N MET A 352 -10.71 -5.09 20.50
CA MET A 352 -11.15 -3.70 20.50
C MET A 352 -10.03 -2.71 20.21
N MET A 353 -8.81 -2.97 20.70
CA MET A 353 -7.66 -2.11 20.38
C MET A 353 -7.38 -2.17 18.87
N GLN A 354 -7.43 -3.37 18.29
CA GLN A 354 -7.24 -3.55 16.85
C GLN A 354 -8.35 -2.89 16.03
N MET A 355 -9.59 -2.86 16.53
CA MET A 355 -10.69 -2.12 15.89
C MET A 355 -10.39 -0.63 15.78
N GLY A 356 -9.95 -0.01 16.88
CA GLY A 356 -9.61 1.41 16.88
C GLY A 356 -8.34 1.72 16.09
N GLU A 357 -7.32 0.86 16.13
CA GLU A 357 -6.15 0.95 15.25
C GLU A 357 -6.54 0.87 13.76
N ALA A 358 -7.46 -0.02 13.40
CA ALA A 358 -7.95 -0.14 12.03
C ALA A 358 -8.78 1.07 11.61
N TYR A 359 -9.53 1.66 12.55
CA TYR A 359 -10.24 2.91 12.32
C TYR A 359 -9.27 4.04 11.96
N ILE A 360 -8.15 4.17 12.67
CA ILE A 360 -7.07 5.12 12.33
C ILE A 360 -6.61 4.89 10.88
N LEU A 361 -6.36 3.63 10.48
CA LEU A 361 -5.92 3.30 9.12
C LEU A 361 -6.96 3.68 8.05
N VAL A 362 -8.25 3.49 8.33
CA VAL A 362 -9.34 3.92 7.45
C VAL A 362 -9.32 5.44 7.27
N GLN A 363 -9.17 6.22 8.35
CA GLN A 363 -9.05 7.68 8.28
C GLN A 363 -7.82 8.13 7.48
N VAL A 364 -6.68 7.44 7.65
CA VAL A 364 -5.45 7.72 6.88
C VAL A 364 -5.65 7.42 5.40
N GLU A 365 -6.27 6.29 5.05
CA GLU A 365 -6.58 5.94 3.66
C GLU A 365 -7.56 6.94 3.02
N LEU A 366 -8.54 7.42 3.79
CA LEU A 366 -9.49 8.43 3.34
C LEU A 366 -8.83 9.75 2.95
N ILE A 367 -7.85 10.19 3.75
CA ILE A 367 -7.28 11.53 3.64
C ILE A 367 -5.98 11.53 2.83
N ALA A 368 -5.11 10.56 3.05
CA ALA A 368 -3.80 10.45 2.40
C ALA A 368 -3.77 9.43 1.26
N GLY A 369 -4.85 8.67 1.02
CA GLY A 369 -4.91 7.64 -0.03
C GLY A 369 -4.86 8.16 -1.47
N TYR A 370 -4.94 9.48 -1.69
CA TYR A 370 -4.74 10.09 -3.00
C TYR A 370 -3.29 9.94 -3.50
N SER A 371 -2.32 9.88 -2.57
CA SER A 371 -0.90 9.74 -2.87
C SER A 371 -0.34 8.51 -2.17
N ARG A 372 0.24 7.59 -2.95
CA ARG A 372 0.87 6.38 -2.41
C ARG A 372 2.01 6.73 -1.45
N ILE A 373 2.78 7.78 -1.74
CA ILE A 373 3.86 8.25 -0.87
C ILE A 373 3.28 8.77 0.45
N ALA A 374 2.27 9.65 0.39
CA ALA A 374 1.66 10.21 1.60
C ALA A 374 1.10 9.10 2.51
N LEU A 375 0.32 8.17 1.93
CA LEU A 375 -0.21 7.01 2.65
C LEU A 375 0.90 6.17 3.30
N GLN A 376 1.95 5.82 2.54
CA GLN A 376 3.06 4.99 3.03
C GLN A 376 3.88 5.69 4.13
N SER A 377 4.15 6.99 3.98
CA SER A 377 4.91 7.78 4.95
C SER A 377 4.14 7.95 6.26
N VAL A 378 2.84 8.28 6.20
CA VAL A 378 1.98 8.37 7.39
C VAL A 378 1.89 7.00 8.07
N LEU A 379 1.67 5.93 7.31
CA LEU A 379 1.62 4.57 7.85
C LEU A 379 2.93 4.17 8.56
N GLU A 380 4.08 4.45 7.93
CA GLU A 380 5.38 4.18 8.52
C GLU A 380 5.57 4.96 9.83
N CYS A 381 5.12 6.21 9.88
CA CYS A 381 5.12 7.02 11.11
C CYS A 381 4.25 6.38 12.20
N LEU A 382 3.01 6.00 11.89
CA LEU A 382 2.09 5.36 12.85
C LEU A 382 2.65 4.05 13.42
N LEU A 383 3.31 3.23 12.59
CA LEU A 383 3.96 1.99 13.02
C LEU A 383 5.15 2.25 13.94
N LYS A 384 6.01 3.23 13.60
CA LYS A 384 7.16 3.63 14.43
C LYS A 384 6.72 4.15 15.78
N GLU A 385 5.66 4.97 15.80
CA GLU A 385 5.10 5.55 17.02
C GLU A 385 4.17 4.57 17.78
N LYS A 386 4.05 3.31 17.35
CA LYS A 386 3.21 2.29 18.01
C LYS A 386 1.74 2.73 18.15
N LEU A 387 1.24 3.52 17.19
CA LEU A 387 -0.17 3.92 17.11
C LEU A 387 -1.01 2.86 16.39
N VAL A 388 -0.37 2.05 15.55
CA VAL A 388 -0.96 0.88 14.89
C VAL A 388 0.03 -0.28 14.93
N SER A 389 -0.47 -1.50 15.03
CA SER A 389 0.34 -2.71 14.98
C SER A 389 0.49 -3.23 13.53
N THR A 390 1.58 -3.94 13.25
CA THR A 390 1.79 -4.60 11.95
C THR A 390 0.67 -5.59 11.62
N MET A 391 0.12 -6.27 12.64
CA MET A 391 -1.01 -7.19 12.46
C MET A 391 -2.26 -6.43 12.04
N THR A 392 -2.61 -5.32 12.68
CA THR A 392 -3.78 -4.53 12.28
C THR A 392 -3.64 -3.98 10.87
N VAL A 393 -2.45 -3.54 10.45
CA VAL A 393 -2.21 -3.14 9.05
C VAL A 393 -2.49 -4.28 8.09
N LEU A 394 -2.07 -5.51 8.42
CA LEU A 394 -2.35 -6.70 7.61
C LEU A 394 -3.84 -7.04 7.55
N LYS A 395 -4.53 -7.00 8.69
CA LYS A 395 -5.98 -7.23 8.80
C LYS A 395 -6.77 -6.21 7.95
N TRP A 396 -6.50 -4.92 8.16
CA TRP A 396 -7.10 -3.82 7.41
C TRP A 396 -6.82 -3.94 5.91
N ALA A 397 -5.56 -4.19 5.52
CA ALA A 397 -5.18 -4.28 4.10
C ALA A 397 -5.90 -5.43 3.37
N LEU A 398 -6.16 -6.54 4.07
CA LEU A 398 -6.93 -7.70 3.60
C LEU A 398 -8.45 -7.55 3.78
N GLY A 399 -8.93 -6.34 4.07
CA GLY A 399 -10.36 -6.04 4.19
C GLY A 399 -11.03 -6.82 5.32
N GLU A 400 -10.31 -7.15 6.40
CA GLU A 400 -10.98 -7.51 7.65
C GLU A 400 -11.68 -6.26 8.17
N SER A 401 -12.98 -6.20 7.87
CA SER A 401 -13.82 -5.08 8.27
C SER A 401 -14.20 -5.25 9.73
N TYR A 402 -13.76 -4.32 10.55
CA TYR A 402 -14.23 -4.15 11.92
C TYR A 402 -15.57 -3.40 11.97
N THR A 403 -15.96 -2.81 10.85
CA THR A 403 -17.31 -2.30 10.64
C THR A 403 -18.12 -3.45 10.06
N ASN A 404 -19.36 -3.66 10.49
CA ASN A 404 -20.23 -4.77 10.02
C ASN A 404 -20.65 -4.64 8.53
N SER A 405 -19.89 -3.90 7.72
CA SER A 405 -20.07 -3.83 6.28
C SER A 405 -19.92 -5.22 5.68
N ALA A 406 -20.97 -5.68 5.01
CA ALA A 406 -20.95 -6.92 4.24
C ALA A 406 -19.97 -6.88 3.07
N VAL A 407 -19.46 -5.68 2.71
CA VAL A 407 -18.55 -5.50 1.58
C VAL A 407 -17.11 -5.56 2.07
N VAL A 408 -16.46 -6.69 1.79
CA VAL A 408 -15.01 -6.83 1.98
C VAL A 408 -14.28 -6.07 0.89
N THR A 409 -13.71 -4.91 1.25
CA THR A 409 -12.83 -4.14 0.37
C THR A 409 -11.39 -4.40 0.74
N THR A 410 -10.70 -5.24 -0.03
CA THR A 410 -9.25 -5.33 0.11
C THR A 410 -8.60 -4.08 -0.47
N THR A 411 -7.60 -3.58 0.24
CA THR A 411 -6.80 -2.46 -0.27
C THR A 411 -6.12 -2.89 -1.57
N THR A 412 -6.11 -2.01 -2.57
CA THR A 412 -5.47 -2.34 -3.85
C THR A 412 -3.97 -2.45 -3.60
N GLN A 413 -3.35 -3.57 -4.00
CA GLN A 413 -1.96 -3.89 -3.67
C GLN A 413 -1.69 -4.02 -2.17
N TRP A 414 -2.60 -4.64 -1.42
CA TRP A 414 -2.47 -4.91 0.00
C TRP A 414 -1.05 -5.39 0.40
N TRP A 415 -0.43 -6.24 -0.42
CA TRP A 415 0.90 -6.81 -0.15
C TRP A 415 2.01 -5.77 -0.09
N VAL A 416 1.92 -4.66 -0.82
CA VAL A 416 2.93 -3.59 -0.76
C VAL A 416 2.91 -2.95 0.61
N THR A 417 1.72 -2.57 1.06
CA THR A 417 1.49 -1.88 2.33
C THR A 417 1.86 -2.77 3.51
N THR A 418 1.51 -4.05 3.44
CA THR A 418 1.84 -5.03 4.50
C THR A 418 3.30 -5.42 4.50
N SER A 419 3.96 -5.51 3.33
CA SER A 419 5.42 -5.76 3.26
C SER A 419 6.21 -4.62 3.89
N GLN A 420 5.80 -3.38 3.64
CA GLN A 420 6.38 -2.21 4.29
C GLN A 420 6.15 -2.25 5.82
N ALA A 421 4.93 -2.59 6.27
CA ALA A 421 4.65 -2.72 7.70
C ALA A 421 5.44 -3.85 8.37
N LEU A 422 5.65 -4.95 7.66
CA LEU A 422 6.48 -6.06 8.09
C LEU A 422 7.95 -5.64 8.22
N ARG A 423 8.49 -4.90 7.25
CA ARG A 423 9.86 -4.36 7.30
C ARG A 423 10.09 -3.50 8.54
N VAL A 424 9.19 -2.55 8.81
CA VAL A 424 9.26 -1.68 10.00
C VAL A 424 9.16 -2.50 11.29
N GLY A 425 8.24 -3.48 11.31
CA GLY A 425 8.08 -4.39 12.45
C GLY A 425 9.34 -5.21 12.75
N ILE A 426 9.95 -5.82 11.73
CA ILE A 426 11.19 -6.61 11.86
C ILE A 426 12.32 -5.74 12.42
N GLN A 427 12.52 -4.54 11.87
CA GLN A 427 13.57 -3.62 12.33
C GLN A 427 13.41 -3.27 13.80
N LYS A 428 12.17 -2.99 14.23
CA LYS A 428 11.85 -2.68 15.62
C LYS A 428 12.08 -3.87 16.55
N HIS A 429 11.63 -5.07 16.18
CA HIS A 429 11.85 -6.28 16.98
C HIS A 429 13.33 -6.64 17.14
N LEU A 430 14.17 -6.28 16.15
CA LEU A 430 15.62 -6.45 16.24
C LEU A 430 16.29 -5.42 17.14
N ALA A 431 15.81 -4.17 17.12
CA ALA A 431 16.26 -3.13 18.05
C ALA A 431 15.94 -3.53 19.50
N ASP A 432 14.68 -3.90 19.77
CA ASP A 432 14.23 -4.34 21.10
C ASP A 432 15.02 -5.59 21.59
N ALA A 433 15.38 -6.50 20.69
CA ALA A 433 16.18 -7.69 21.04
C ALA A 433 17.65 -7.36 21.36
N THR A 434 18.17 -6.23 20.85
CA THR A 434 19.55 -5.78 21.09
C THR A 434 19.66 -5.01 22.40
N ASP A 435 18.66 -4.19 22.73
CA ASP A 435 18.62 -3.40 23.97
C ASP A 435 18.48 -4.28 25.24
N LEU A 436 17.96 -5.50 25.10
CA LEU A 436 17.87 -6.48 26.19
C LEU A 436 19.16 -7.28 26.42
N ALA A 437 20.29 -6.83 25.87
CA ALA A 437 21.60 -7.35 26.25
C ALA A 437 21.95 -6.83 27.66
N PRO A 438 22.26 -7.71 28.63
CA PRO A 438 22.53 -7.28 29.99
C PRO A 438 23.78 -6.39 30.01
N GLU A 439 23.60 -5.09 30.25
CA GLU A 439 24.68 -4.11 30.52
C GLU A 439 25.47 -4.43 31.82
N GLY A 440 25.39 -5.65 32.34
CA GLY A 440 25.75 -6.01 33.71
C GLY A 440 27.20 -6.43 33.95
N LEU A 441 28.15 -6.23 33.03
CA LEU A 441 29.54 -6.70 33.24
C LEU A 441 30.67 -5.70 32.92
N SER A 442 30.38 -4.48 32.48
CA SER A 442 31.40 -3.44 32.31
C SER A 442 31.28 -2.39 33.43
N GLY A 443 31.72 -2.76 34.63
CA GLY A 443 31.68 -1.85 35.78
C GLY A 443 32.34 -2.41 37.04
N ALA A 444 33.62 -2.74 36.94
CA ALA A 444 34.50 -2.67 38.11
C ALA A 444 34.65 -1.20 38.52
N ASP A 445 34.05 -0.77 39.63
CA ASP A 445 34.78 -0.36 40.83
C ASP A 445 33.81 0.05 41.95
N GLY A 446 34.04 -0.44 43.17
CA GLY A 446 33.53 0.20 44.39
C GLY A 446 32.40 -0.47 45.18
N GLY A 447 32.64 -1.69 45.68
CA GLY A 447 32.31 -2.05 47.07
C GLY A 447 30.85 -2.35 47.45
N SER A 448 30.54 -3.65 47.60
CA SER A 448 30.07 -4.24 48.87
C SER A 448 29.57 -5.67 48.68
N GLY A 449 30.44 -6.65 48.95
CA GLY A 449 30.10 -7.74 49.88
C GLY A 449 29.18 -8.88 49.46
N GLY A 450 28.82 -9.06 48.19
CA GLY A 450 28.09 -10.26 47.74
C GLY A 450 29.02 -11.35 47.22
N LEU A 451 29.32 -12.39 48.02
CA LEU A 451 30.03 -13.61 47.61
C LEU A 451 29.23 -14.38 46.55
N GLY A 452 29.28 -13.92 45.30
CA GLY A 452 28.87 -14.66 44.12
C GLY A 452 29.95 -15.67 43.76
N MET A 453 29.63 -16.95 43.94
CA MET A 453 30.49 -18.09 43.66
C MET A 453 30.85 -18.14 42.16
N ILE A 454 32.08 -17.76 41.83
CA ILE A 454 32.65 -17.87 40.48
C ILE A 454 32.90 -19.36 40.22
N ILE A 455 32.05 -19.98 39.40
CA ILE A 455 32.30 -21.30 38.86
C ILE A 455 33.18 -21.10 37.62
N ASP A 456 34.49 -21.27 37.80
CA ASP A 456 35.45 -21.41 36.71
C ASP A 456 35.16 -22.71 35.94
N GLY A 457 34.23 -22.63 35.00
CA GLY A 457 34.03 -23.64 33.96
C GLY A 457 35.11 -23.49 32.89
N GLY A 458 36.33 -23.92 33.19
CA GLY A 458 37.42 -24.05 32.22
C GLY A 458 37.04 -25.05 31.13
N GLY A 459 36.55 -24.56 29.99
CA GLY A 459 36.24 -25.35 28.81
C GLY A 459 36.16 -24.47 27.56
N ASP A 460 37.28 -24.39 26.83
CA ASP A 460 37.43 -24.05 25.40
C ASP A 460 36.33 -23.20 24.73
N GLY A 461 36.29 -21.92 25.07
CA GLY A 461 36.64 -20.82 24.16
C GLY A 461 36.21 -20.86 22.69
N ALA A 462 34.92 -20.99 22.35
CA ALA A 462 34.39 -20.55 21.04
C ALA A 462 32.85 -20.39 20.94
N ALA A 463 32.07 -20.67 21.99
CA ALA A 463 30.61 -20.84 21.87
C ALA A 463 29.75 -19.59 22.15
N GLY A 464 30.35 -18.40 22.40
CA GLY A 464 29.61 -17.21 22.86
C GLY A 464 28.77 -16.53 21.77
N ASP A 465 29.32 -16.41 20.55
CA ASP A 465 28.74 -15.54 19.51
C ASP A 465 27.52 -16.15 18.79
N GLY A 466 27.42 -17.48 18.77
CA GLY A 466 26.26 -18.19 18.24
C GLY A 466 24.95 -17.93 18.99
N SER A 467 25.03 -17.45 20.24
CA SER A 467 23.85 -17.23 21.09
C SER A 467 23.05 -15.98 20.71
N LEU A 468 23.72 -14.87 20.36
CA LEU A 468 23.05 -13.61 20.00
C LEU A 468 22.39 -13.67 18.63
N PHE A 469 23.09 -14.23 17.62
CA PHE A 469 22.51 -14.44 16.30
C PHE A 469 21.28 -15.35 16.36
N SER A 470 21.38 -16.48 17.08
CA SER A 470 20.24 -17.40 17.28
C SER A 470 19.05 -16.72 17.98
N ARG A 471 19.31 -15.88 18.99
CA ARG A 471 18.27 -15.08 19.68
C ARG A 471 17.58 -14.10 18.72
N ARG A 472 18.34 -13.41 17.86
CA ARG A 472 17.81 -12.47 16.86
C ARG A 472 16.98 -13.18 15.79
N VAL A 473 17.47 -14.29 15.25
CA VAL A 473 16.73 -15.13 14.30
C VAL A 473 15.41 -15.58 14.94
N LYS A 474 15.47 -16.13 16.15
CA LYS A 474 14.27 -16.57 16.87
C LYS A 474 13.26 -15.43 17.07
N SER A 475 13.70 -14.25 17.53
CA SER A 475 12.84 -13.08 17.73
C SER A 475 12.13 -12.66 16.43
N VAL A 476 12.88 -12.53 15.34
CA VAL A 476 12.33 -12.13 14.03
C VAL A 476 11.36 -13.17 13.48
N MET A 477 11.66 -14.46 13.66
CA MET A 477 10.80 -15.55 13.22
C MET A 477 9.53 -15.65 14.05
N GLU A 478 9.60 -15.47 15.36
CA GLU A 478 8.43 -15.40 16.26
C GLU A 478 7.50 -14.24 15.90
N PHE A 479 8.06 -13.10 15.48
CA PHE A 479 7.28 -11.97 14.98
C PHE A 479 6.66 -12.20 13.59
N THR A 480 7.45 -12.72 12.64
CA THR A 480 7.04 -12.82 11.22
C THR A 480 6.06 -13.98 10.97
N ARG A 481 6.21 -15.10 11.70
CA ARG A 481 5.37 -16.30 11.58
C ARG A 481 3.87 -16.02 11.67
N PRO A 482 3.33 -15.40 12.74
CA PRO A 482 1.89 -15.18 12.86
C PRO A 482 1.33 -14.29 11.74
N LEU A 483 2.11 -13.34 11.22
CA LEU A 483 1.70 -12.48 10.12
C LEU A 483 1.51 -13.29 8.82
N VAL A 484 2.49 -14.13 8.46
CA VAL A 484 2.41 -14.97 7.26
C VAL A 484 1.28 -16.01 7.38
N GLN A 485 1.11 -16.60 8.57
CA GLN A 485 0.01 -17.55 8.83
C GLN A 485 -1.36 -16.88 8.69
N TYR A 486 -1.54 -15.71 9.30
CA TYR A 486 -2.78 -14.95 9.18
C TYR A 486 -3.05 -14.57 7.71
N ALA A 487 -2.07 -14.02 6.99
CA ALA A 487 -2.23 -13.64 5.58
C ALA A 487 -2.69 -14.82 4.72
N THR A 488 -2.04 -15.97 4.87
CA THR A 488 -2.39 -17.19 4.14
C THR A 488 -3.82 -17.63 4.45
N ARG A 489 -4.19 -17.74 5.73
CA ARG A 489 -5.55 -18.14 6.15
C ARG A 489 -6.61 -17.18 5.66
N ARG A 490 -6.39 -15.88 5.81
CA ARG A 490 -7.33 -14.85 5.39
C ARG A 490 -7.50 -14.84 3.87
N VAL A 491 -6.43 -14.90 3.10
CA VAL A 491 -6.50 -14.99 1.63
C VAL A 491 -7.29 -16.23 1.19
N VAL A 492 -7.05 -17.39 1.79
CA VAL A 492 -7.81 -18.61 1.50
C VAL A 492 -9.30 -18.44 1.84
N ALA A 493 -9.63 -17.87 3.01
CA ALA A 493 -11.00 -17.59 3.40
C ALA A 493 -11.69 -16.63 2.40
N LEU A 494 -11.00 -15.57 1.97
CA LEU A 494 -11.50 -14.62 0.98
C LEU A 494 -11.78 -15.30 -0.36
N LEU A 495 -10.86 -16.14 -0.85
CA LEU A 495 -11.04 -16.91 -2.09
C LEU A 495 -12.21 -17.91 -2.00
N GLN A 496 -12.46 -18.49 -0.82
CA GLN A 496 -13.58 -19.39 -0.58
C GLN A 496 -14.93 -18.66 -0.46
N SER A 497 -14.93 -17.44 0.07
CA SER A 497 -16.14 -16.63 0.26
C SER A 497 -16.69 -16.00 -1.03
N GLN A 498 -15.94 -16.04 -2.14
CA GLN A 498 -16.37 -15.41 -3.39
C GLN A 498 -17.57 -16.15 -4.02
N PRO A 499 -18.73 -15.49 -4.18
CA PRO A 499 -19.98 -16.15 -4.61
C PRO A 499 -19.90 -16.72 -6.04
N VAL A 500 -19.01 -16.18 -6.88
CA VAL A 500 -18.86 -16.59 -8.29
C VAL A 500 -18.43 -18.05 -8.42
N ARG A 501 -17.70 -18.60 -7.43
CA ARG A 501 -17.24 -20.00 -7.46
C ARG A 501 -18.32 -21.03 -7.19
N LEU A 502 -19.40 -20.64 -6.51
CA LEU A 502 -20.44 -21.59 -6.12
C LEU A 502 -21.35 -21.99 -7.29
N ASN A 503 -21.47 -21.13 -8.31
CA ASN A 503 -22.48 -21.31 -9.37
C ASN A 503 -21.93 -21.65 -10.76
N ASN A 504 -20.65 -21.41 -11.05
CA ASN A 504 -20.13 -21.55 -12.40
C ASN A 504 -18.84 -22.38 -12.45
N ASN A 505 -18.80 -23.38 -13.34
CA ASN A 505 -17.59 -24.12 -13.75
C ASN A 505 -16.54 -23.24 -14.46
N SER A 506 -16.52 -21.92 -14.22
CA SER A 506 -15.55 -21.02 -14.84
C SER A 506 -14.17 -21.28 -14.25
N LYS A 507 -13.27 -21.81 -15.07
CA LYS A 507 -11.86 -22.02 -14.72
C LYS A 507 -11.05 -20.72 -14.56
N LYS A 508 -11.63 -19.56 -14.92
CA LYS A 508 -10.93 -18.27 -14.95
C LYS A 508 -11.04 -17.59 -13.59
N MET A 509 -9.91 -17.19 -13.01
CA MET A 509 -9.87 -16.34 -11.83
C MET A 509 -10.29 -14.91 -12.19
N THR A 510 -11.04 -14.28 -11.29
CA THR A 510 -11.34 -12.85 -11.31
C THR A 510 -10.09 -12.04 -10.98
N PRO A 511 -9.99 -10.76 -11.40
CA PRO A 511 -8.86 -9.90 -11.07
C PRO A 511 -8.57 -9.82 -9.57
N MET A 512 -9.61 -9.77 -8.74
CA MET A 512 -9.48 -9.78 -7.28
C MET A 512 -8.84 -11.07 -6.75
N GLU A 513 -9.26 -12.23 -7.25
CA GLU A 513 -8.65 -13.50 -6.85
C GLU A 513 -7.18 -13.58 -7.26
N VAL A 514 -6.83 -13.04 -8.44
CA VAL A 514 -5.44 -12.96 -8.89
C VAL A 514 -4.63 -12.01 -8.00
N ASP A 515 -5.16 -10.85 -7.63
CA ASP A 515 -4.52 -9.91 -6.69
C ASP A 515 -4.29 -10.53 -5.30
N LEU A 516 -5.23 -11.34 -4.83
CA LEU A 516 -5.10 -12.05 -3.55
C LEU A 516 -3.98 -13.10 -3.60
N VAL A 517 -3.95 -13.93 -4.65
CA VAL A 517 -2.96 -15.01 -4.79
C VAL A 517 -1.57 -14.47 -5.08
N GLU A 518 -1.42 -13.58 -6.07
CA GLU A 518 -0.11 -12.99 -6.37
C GLU A 518 0.34 -12.09 -5.22
N GLY A 519 -0.58 -11.35 -4.58
CA GLY A 519 -0.26 -10.55 -3.40
C GLY A 519 0.30 -11.38 -2.26
N LEU A 520 -0.27 -12.57 -2.00
CA LEU A 520 0.24 -13.47 -0.96
C LEU A 520 1.66 -13.93 -1.27
N LYS A 521 1.90 -14.33 -2.52
CA LYS A 521 3.24 -14.71 -2.99
C LYS A 521 4.24 -13.57 -2.81
N GLN A 522 3.89 -12.35 -3.23
CA GLN A 522 4.73 -11.17 -3.08
C GLN A 522 5.02 -10.86 -1.62
N PHE A 523 4.01 -10.94 -0.74
CA PHE A 523 4.17 -10.72 0.69
C PHE A 523 5.10 -11.75 1.35
N VAL A 524 4.99 -13.04 0.99
CA VAL A 524 5.89 -14.09 1.49
C VAL A 524 7.32 -13.87 1.01
N MET A 525 7.52 -13.53 -0.26
CA MET A 525 8.84 -13.20 -0.80
C MET A 525 9.46 -11.98 -0.11
N ALA A 526 8.65 -10.93 0.10
CA ALA A 526 9.09 -9.75 0.83
C ALA A 526 9.47 -10.07 2.28
N ALA A 527 8.67 -10.91 2.96
CA ALA A 527 8.98 -11.38 4.30
C ALA A 527 10.35 -12.05 4.36
N GLN A 528 10.62 -13.00 3.46
CA GLN A 528 11.93 -13.65 3.35
C GLN A 528 13.05 -12.64 3.13
N SER A 529 12.87 -11.72 2.16
CA SER A 529 13.89 -10.72 1.83
C SER A 529 14.15 -9.77 2.99
N HIS A 530 13.11 -9.33 3.73
CA HIS A 530 13.26 -8.41 4.86
C HIS A 530 13.92 -9.09 6.06
N VAL A 531 13.56 -10.35 6.35
CA VAL A 531 14.22 -11.13 7.40
C VAL A 531 15.70 -11.30 7.09
N ALA A 532 16.03 -11.73 5.86
CA ALA A 532 17.42 -11.91 5.44
C ALA A 532 18.22 -10.59 5.52
N ALA A 533 17.70 -9.51 4.93
CA ALA A 533 18.36 -8.21 4.95
C ALA A 533 18.57 -7.67 6.37
N ALA A 534 17.59 -7.88 7.26
CA ALA A 534 17.69 -7.40 8.63
C ALA A 534 18.68 -8.22 9.48
N LEU A 535 18.78 -9.53 9.24
CA LEU A 535 19.80 -10.38 9.89
C LEU A 535 21.22 -10.05 9.42
N GLU A 536 21.39 -9.75 8.13
CA GLU A 536 22.67 -9.34 7.56
C GLU A 536 23.14 -8.00 8.10
N ALA A 537 22.26 -7.00 8.11
CA ALA A 537 22.57 -5.65 8.59
C ALA A 537 22.97 -5.61 10.08
N ASN A 538 22.55 -6.62 10.85
CA ASN A 538 22.86 -6.74 12.27
C ASN A 538 23.97 -7.76 12.58
N ASN A 539 24.62 -8.34 11.58
CA ASN A 539 25.72 -9.28 11.81
C ASN A 539 27.04 -8.50 12.00
N PRO A 540 27.59 -8.41 13.23
CA PRO A 540 28.80 -7.62 13.50
C PRO A 540 30.05 -8.16 12.78
N ASN A 541 30.05 -9.43 12.36
CA ASN A 541 31.19 -10.09 11.74
C ASN A 541 31.28 -9.88 10.20
N HIS A 542 30.47 -8.98 9.63
CA HIS A 542 30.44 -8.77 8.18
C HIS A 542 31.68 -8.02 7.64
N ASP A 543 32.35 -7.19 8.45
CA ASP A 543 33.48 -6.39 7.98
C ASP A 543 34.78 -7.21 7.78
N ASP A 544 34.95 -8.36 8.44
CA ASP A 544 36.18 -9.16 8.33
C ASP A 544 36.14 -10.28 7.28
N THR A 545 35.00 -10.53 6.63
CA THR A 545 34.80 -11.70 5.74
C THR A 545 34.41 -11.36 4.30
N ALA A 546 34.86 -10.20 3.79
CA ALA A 546 34.69 -9.79 2.39
C ALA A 546 35.20 -10.81 1.34
N SER A 547 35.87 -11.91 1.74
CA SER A 547 36.36 -12.96 0.85
C SER A 547 35.53 -14.27 0.81
N ILE A 548 34.43 -14.40 1.57
CA ILE A 548 33.63 -15.63 1.56
C ILE A 548 32.16 -15.29 1.28
N GLY A 549 31.78 -15.28 0.01
CA GLY A 549 30.40 -15.07 -0.49
C GLY A 549 29.39 -16.16 -0.10
N GLY A 550 29.59 -16.86 1.01
CA GLY A 550 28.75 -17.98 1.47
C GLY A 550 27.70 -17.60 2.52
N THR A 551 27.88 -16.57 3.34
CA THR A 551 27.06 -16.41 4.56
C THR A 551 25.63 -15.94 4.29
N SER A 552 25.44 -14.98 3.38
CA SER A 552 24.11 -14.47 3.00
C SER A 552 23.29 -15.52 2.25
N HIS A 553 23.91 -16.20 1.29
CA HIS A 553 23.27 -17.26 0.53
C HIS A 553 22.94 -18.46 1.41
N ASP A 554 23.83 -18.85 2.33
CA ASP A 554 23.58 -19.97 3.24
C ASP A 554 22.47 -19.68 4.25
N VAL A 555 22.36 -18.45 4.76
CA VAL A 555 21.23 -18.05 5.63
C VAL A 555 19.92 -18.06 4.83
N LEU A 556 19.93 -17.54 3.61
CA LEU A 556 18.76 -17.55 2.73
C LEU A 556 18.35 -18.98 2.35
N MET A 557 19.31 -19.84 2.00
CA MET A 557 19.09 -21.25 1.68
C MET A 557 18.58 -22.02 2.90
N LYS A 558 19.11 -21.78 4.10
CA LYS A 558 18.60 -22.39 5.35
C LYS A 558 17.18 -21.91 5.68
N LEU A 559 16.87 -20.64 5.46
CA LEU A 559 15.51 -20.10 5.63
C LEU A 559 14.56 -20.67 4.56
N GLN A 560 15.02 -20.84 3.31
CA GLN A 560 14.24 -21.39 2.20
C GLN A 560 13.99 -22.90 2.33
N GLU A 561 15.00 -23.68 2.72
CA GLU A 561 14.94 -25.15 2.77
C GLU A 561 14.29 -25.67 4.06
N GLY A 562 14.46 -24.98 5.20
CA GLY A 562 14.01 -25.46 6.50
C GLY A 562 12.76 -24.76 7.04
N GLU A 563 12.88 -23.45 7.27
CA GLU A 563 11.96 -22.72 8.15
C GLU A 563 10.75 -22.12 7.45
N VAL A 564 10.90 -21.57 6.23
CA VAL A 564 9.74 -21.08 5.47
C VAL A 564 8.86 -22.24 4.99
N HIS A 565 9.49 -23.36 4.65
CA HIS A 565 8.78 -24.58 4.35
C HIS A 565 8.01 -25.10 5.57
N THR A 566 8.55 -25.00 6.79
CA THR A 566 7.81 -25.32 8.03
C THR A 566 6.72 -24.31 8.36
N LEU A 567 6.95 -23.01 8.10
CA LEU A 567 5.95 -21.95 8.25
C LEU A 567 4.72 -22.21 7.39
N LEU A 568 4.91 -22.67 6.15
CA LEU A 568 3.82 -23.08 5.26
C LEU A 568 3.21 -24.42 5.67
N LYS A 569 4.02 -25.41 6.09
CA LYS A 569 3.55 -26.72 6.59
C LYS A 569 2.60 -26.62 7.78
N HIS A 570 2.86 -25.70 8.71
CA HIS A 570 2.05 -25.55 9.93
C HIS A 570 0.78 -24.71 9.75
N SER A 571 0.49 -24.22 8.54
CA SER A 571 -0.67 -23.35 8.32
C SER A 571 -2.03 -24.06 8.33
N GLU A 572 -2.09 -25.39 8.57
CA GLU A 572 -3.28 -26.27 8.54
C GLU A 572 -4.08 -26.28 7.21
N ILE A 573 -3.66 -25.48 6.24
CA ILE A 573 -4.22 -25.48 4.90
C ILE A 573 -3.59 -26.65 4.17
N SER A 574 -4.42 -27.61 3.72
CA SER A 574 -3.94 -28.76 2.96
C SER A 574 -3.12 -28.25 1.77
N GLY A 575 -1.86 -28.65 1.69
CA GLY A 575 -0.97 -28.24 0.59
C GLY A 575 -1.59 -28.51 -0.77
N SER A 576 -2.42 -29.56 -0.89
CA SER A 576 -3.23 -29.86 -2.07
C SER A 576 -4.18 -28.74 -2.49
N GLN A 577 -4.76 -27.96 -1.58
CA GLN A 577 -5.66 -26.85 -1.90
C GLN A 577 -4.90 -25.65 -2.45
N LEU A 578 -3.77 -25.30 -1.84
CA LEU A 578 -2.89 -24.24 -2.34
C LEU A 578 -2.23 -24.67 -3.67
N ALA A 579 -1.72 -25.89 -3.78
CA ALA A 579 -1.18 -26.45 -5.00
C ALA A 579 -2.23 -26.47 -6.12
N THR A 580 -3.47 -26.89 -5.84
CA THR A 580 -4.56 -26.83 -6.83
C THR A 580 -4.87 -25.39 -7.24
N MET A 581 -4.81 -24.42 -6.32
CA MET A 581 -5.03 -23.00 -6.64
C MET A 581 -3.88 -22.42 -7.48
N PHE A 582 -2.63 -22.70 -7.13
CA PHE A 582 -1.44 -22.27 -7.87
C PHE A 582 -1.31 -22.97 -9.22
N CYS A 583 -1.56 -24.27 -9.31
CA CYS A 583 -1.57 -25.03 -10.57
C CYS A 583 -2.72 -24.61 -11.50
N ARG A 584 -3.87 -24.15 -10.97
CA ARG A 584 -4.94 -23.55 -11.78
C ARG A 584 -4.56 -22.18 -12.33
N SER A 585 -3.84 -21.37 -11.55
CA SER A 585 -3.26 -20.13 -12.07
C SER A 585 -2.20 -20.40 -13.15
N ALA A 586 -1.36 -21.42 -12.95
CA ALA A 586 -0.30 -21.80 -13.89
C ALA A 586 -0.86 -22.41 -15.20
N SER A 587 -1.91 -23.24 -15.13
CA SER A 587 -2.55 -23.85 -16.31
C SER A 587 -3.35 -22.87 -17.17
N GLN A 588 -3.47 -21.61 -16.73
CA GLN A 588 -4.00 -20.51 -17.54
C GLN A 588 -2.93 -19.89 -18.47
N GLU A 589 -1.65 -20.26 -18.30
CA GLU A 589 -0.54 -19.79 -19.12
C GLU A 589 0.25 -20.96 -19.74
N ASP A 590 0.35 -21.02 -21.07
CA ASP A 590 1.42 -21.75 -21.78
C ASP A 590 2.77 -21.00 -21.58
N ASN A 591 3.20 -20.77 -20.33
CA ASN A 591 4.46 -20.12 -19.99
C ASN A 591 5.40 -21.12 -19.30
N THR A 592 6.35 -21.64 -20.08
CA THR A 592 7.41 -22.57 -19.66
C THR A 592 8.46 -21.99 -18.70
N ILE A 593 8.39 -20.69 -18.38
CA ILE A 593 9.40 -19.99 -17.55
C ILE A 593 8.93 -19.81 -16.10
N MET A 594 7.62 -19.84 -15.84
CA MET A 594 7.05 -19.71 -14.48
C MET A 594 6.76 -21.07 -13.81
N THR A 595 6.76 -22.14 -14.59
CA THR A 595 6.49 -23.51 -14.16
C THR A 595 7.43 -23.99 -13.05
N PRO A 596 8.76 -23.75 -13.07
CA PRO A 596 9.66 -24.32 -12.06
C PRO A 596 9.45 -23.76 -10.65
N ALA A 597 9.11 -22.47 -10.49
CA ALA A 597 8.91 -21.86 -9.16
C ALA A 597 7.52 -22.20 -8.58
N LEU A 598 6.51 -22.30 -9.45
CA LEU A 598 5.17 -22.75 -9.08
C LEU A 598 5.11 -24.26 -8.90
N GLU A 599 5.89 -25.04 -9.64
CA GLU A 599 6.14 -26.46 -9.39
C GLU A 599 7.00 -26.65 -8.15
N LEU A 600 7.96 -25.78 -7.81
CA LEU A 600 8.68 -25.87 -6.53
C LEU A 600 7.77 -25.59 -5.34
N LEU A 601 6.87 -24.61 -5.47
CA LEU A 601 5.82 -24.33 -4.49
C LEU A 601 4.79 -25.46 -4.45
N ALA A 602 4.30 -25.94 -5.59
CA ALA A 602 3.30 -27.01 -5.69
C ALA A 602 3.86 -28.38 -5.28
N SER A 603 5.10 -28.72 -5.64
CA SER A 603 5.80 -29.94 -5.19
C SER A 603 6.25 -29.85 -3.74
N SER A 604 6.62 -28.66 -3.25
CA SER A 604 6.75 -28.41 -1.80
C SER A 604 5.40 -28.60 -1.09
N LEU A 605 4.28 -28.24 -1.71
CA LEU A 605 2.93 -28.37 -1.14
C LEU A 605 2.31 -29.78 -1.33
N GLU A 606 2.71 -30.55 -2.36
CA GLU A 606 2.29 -31.94 -2.62
C GLU A 606 3.15 -32.96 -1.85
N GLY A 607 4.35 -32.57 -1.44
CA GLY A 607 5.18 -33.30 -0.47
C GLY A 607 4.83 -33.02 1.01
N MET A 608 3.77 -32.24 1.27
CA MET A 608 3.09 -32.07 2.58
C MET A 608 1.92 -33.04 2.69
#